data_AF-A0A8J6K956-F1
#
_entry.id   AF-A0A8J6K956-F1
#
_cell.length_a   1.000
_cell.length_b   1.000
_cell.length_c   1.000
_cell.angle_alpha   90.00
_cell.angle_beta   90.00
_cell.angle_gamma   90.00
#
_symmetry.space_group_name_H-M   'P 1'
#
loop_
_entity.id
_entity.type
_entity.pdbx_description
1 polymer ?
#
loop_
_entity_poly.entity_id
_entity_poly.type
_entity_poly.pdbx_seq_one_letter_code
_entity_poly.pdbx_strand_id
1 'polypeptide(L)'
;MAKWEEDQIQFLDSHGNNAAKAKYEAHVPVYYYRPTYADCHVLREQWIRAKYERQQFMKKEGSDGLPGGVKEGILFKRGRDNGQYLARKFVLTEMDGTLKYFIKPDAKEPKAVIKIDSINATFQPEKMKHSNGLQITYVKDNRARNVFVYHNDGQEIVSWFNAIRAAQFHYMKVAFPTANDKEILSRLPQNFLKEGYMEKTGPKPTDTFKKRWFTLDHRRLMYFKDPLDAFAKGEVFLGSIENGYQVTTELVPNSYSNVWNYGISISTPERTYLFTCESEHEWESWLSVFKKVISIPMTVREYAVEAQFKHRS
;
A
#
# COMPACT_ATOMS: atom_id res chain seq x y z
N MET A 1 -24.30 -24.64 -21.01
CA MET A 1 -24.25 -23.25 -21.48
C MET A 1 -25.67 -22.72 -21.53
N ALA A 2 -25.89 -21.45 -21.17
CA ALA A 2 -27.22 -20.83 -21.27
C ALA A 2 -27.60 -20.64 -22.75
N LYS A 3 -28.90 -20.74 -23.07
CA LYS A 3 -29.45 -20.37 -24.40
C LYS A 3 -29.65 -18.85 -24.43
N TRP A 4 -29.30 -18.22 -25.54
CA TRP A 4 -29.41 -16.78 -25.76
C TRP A 4 -30.48 -16.49 -26.82
N GLU A 5 -31.26 -15.44 -26.59
CA GLU A 5 -32.25 -14.93 -27.54
C GLU A 5 -31.58 -13.97 -28.55
N GLU A 6 -32.18 -13.80 -29.73
CA GLU A 6 -31.59 -13.02 -30.82
C GLU A 6 -31.43 -11.54 -30.47
N ASP A 7 -32.40 -10.98 -29.74
CA ASP A 7 -32.36 -9.61 -29.21
C ASP A 7 -31.25 -9.43 -28.17
N GLN A 8 -31.00 -10.43 -27.32
CA GLN A 8 -29.89 -10.41 -26.37
C GLN A 8 -28.53 -10.39 -27.09
N ILE A 9 -28.39 -11.15 -28.18
CA ILE A 9 -27.16 -11.16 -29.00
C ILE A 9 -26.95 -9.79 -29.65
N GLN A 10 -27.98 -9.22 -30.27
CA GLN A 10 -27.92 -7.88 -30.88
C GLN A 10 -27.59 -6.79 -29.84
N PHE A 11 -28.15 -6.90 -28.64
CA PHE A 11 -27.83 -6.00 -27.54
C PHE A 11 -26.36 -6.09 -27.13
N LEU A 12 -25.81 -7.30 -26.95
CA LEU A 12 -24.40 -7.48 -26.60
C LEU A 12 -23.46 -6.94 -27.68
N ASP A 13 -23.77 -7.16 -28.96
CA ASP A 13 -22.95 -6.71 -30.08
C ASP A 13 -22.87 -5.17 -30.13
N SER A 14 -24.01 -4.50 -29.87
CA SER A 14 -24.09 -3.03 -29.80
C SER A 14 -23.57 -2.41 -28.48
N HIS A 15 -23.51 -3.18 -27.38
CA HIS A 15 -23.18 -2.68 -26.03
C HIS A 15 -21.93 -3.32 -25.40
N GLY A 16 -21.05 -3.90 -26.22
CA GLY A 16 -19.81 -4.54 -25.77
C GLY A 16 -18.88 -3.63 -24.95
N ASN A 17 -17.78 -4.20 -24.44
CA ASN A 17 -16.88 -3.55 -23.47
C ASN A 17 -16.41 -2.14 -23.89
N ASN A 18 -16.18 -1.89 -25.18
CA ASN A 18 -15.77 -0.58 -25.68
C ASN A 18 -16.89 0.47 -25.51
N ALA A 19 -18.13 0.13 -25.85
CA ALA A 19 -19.29 1.00 -25.66
C ALA A 19 -19.56 1.25 -24.17
N ALA A 20 -19.46 0.21 -23.33
CA ALA A 20 -19.60 0.33 -21.89
C ALA A 20 -18.51 1.24 -21.29
N LYS A 21 -17.26 1.13 -21.74
CA LYS A 21 -16.15 2.00 -21.30
C LYS A 21 -16.39 3.45 -21.73
N ALA A 22 -16.80 3.68 -22.98
CA ALA A 22 -17.09 5.01 -23.49
C ALA A 22 -18.24 5.70 -22.73
N LYS A 23 -19.21 4.93 -22.22
CA LYS A 23 -20.36 5.44 -21.47
C LYS A 23 -20.09 5.56 -19.96
N TYR A 24 -19.77 4.45 -19.30
CA TYR A 24 -19.70 4.35 -17.84
C TYR A 24 -18.33 4.69 -17.25
N GLU A 25 -17.32 4.92 -18.10
CA GLU A 25 -15.98 5.35 -17.68
C GLU A 25 -15.54 6.67 -18.34
N ALA A 26 -16.48 7.41 -18.93
CA ALA A 26 -16.23 8.62 -19.72
C ALA A 26 -15.40 9.67 -18.96
N HIS A 27 -15.66 9.83 -17.66
CA HIS A 27 -15.06 10.85 -16.81
C HIS A 27 -14.44 10.27 -15.53
N VAL A 28 -13.83 9.09 -15.61
CA VAL A 28 -13.09 8.54 -14.46
C VAL A 28 -11.88 9.44 -14.15
N PRO A 29 -11.77 10.00 -12.94
CA PRO A 29 -10.63 10.85 -12.59
C PRO A 29 -9.30 10.09 -12.73
N VAL A 30 -8.25 10.77 -13.14
CA VAL A 30 -6.93 10.17 -13.38
C VAL A 30 -6.42 9.43 -12.15
N TYR A 31 -6.59 10.02 -10.96
CA TYR A 31 -6.17 9.43 -9.70
C TYR A 31 -7.00 8.21 -9.26
N TYR A 32 -8.20 8.00 -9.82
CA TYR A 32 -9.13 6.99 -9.32
C TYR A 32 -8.56 5.59 -9.51
N TYR A 33 -8.60 4.77 -8.45
CA TYR A 33 -8.05 3.41 -8.50
C TYR A 33 -8.92 2.50 -9.36
N ARG A 34 -8.32 1.88 -10.38
CA ARG A 34 -8.95 0.89 -11.25
C ARG A 34 -8.54 -0.51 -10.80
N PRO A 35 -9.42 -1.29 -10.13
CA PRO A 35 -9.04 -2.58 -9.61
C PRO A 35 -8.82 -3.61 -10.72
N THR A 36 -7.98 -4.59 -10.40
CA THR A 36 -7.68 -5.78 -11.19
C THR A 36 -8.34 -7.01 -10.57
N TYR A 37 -8.21 -8.18 -11.20
CA TYR A 37 -8.72 -9.43 -10.65
C TYR A 37 -8.06 -9.84 -9.32
N ALA A 38 -6.83 -9.37 -9.08
CA ALA A 38 -6.06 -9.67 -7.87
C ALA A 38 -6.45 -8.80 -6.67
N ASP A 39 -7.22 -7.73 -6.88
CA ASP A 39 -7.64 -6.84 -5.79
C ASP A 39 -8.76 -7.46 -4.94
N CYS A 40 -8.82 -7.03 -3.68
CA CYS A 40 -9.81 -7.50 -2.72
C CYS A 40 -11.25 -7.21 -3.20
N HIS A 41 -12.20 -8.02 -2.69
CA HIS A 41 -13.61 -7.96 -3.09
C HIS A 41 -14.20 -6.55 -3.02
N VAL A 42 -13.98 -5.81 -1.93
CA VAL A 42 -14.56 -4.46 -1.75
C VAL A 42 -14.15 -3.49 -2.86
N LEU A 43 -12.90 -3.54 -3.33
CA LEU A 43 -12.44 -2.68 -4.43
C LEU A 43 -13.15 -3.03 -5.74
N ARG A 44 -13.22 -4.32 -6.07
CA ARG A 44 -13.88 -4.81 -7.29
C ARG A 44 -15.38 -4.52 -7.28
N GLU A 45 -16.05 -4.83 -6.18
CA GLU A 45 -17.48 -4.56 -5.99
C GLU A 45 -17.78 -3.07 -6.11
N GLN A 46 -17.05 -2.23 -5.37
CA GLN A 46 -17.31 -0.79 -5.39
C GLN A 46 -16.97 -0.13 -6.72
N TRP A 47 -16.04 -0.67 -7.50
CA TRP A 47 -15.81 -0.24 -8.87
C TRP A 47 -16.99 -0.56 -9.79
N ILE A 48 -17.54 -1.77 -9.72
CA ILE A 48 -18.73 -2.18 -10.49
C ILE A 48 -19.91 -1.28 -10.11
N ARG A 49 -20.17 -1.12 -8.81
CA ARG A 49 -21.24 -0.25 -8.31
C ARG A 49 -21.05 1.22 -8.71
N ALA A 50 -19.82 1.73 -8.67
CA ALA A 50 -19.51 3.09 -9.10
C ALA A 50 -19.88 3.34 -10.57
N LYS A 51 -19.58 2.36 -11.44
CA LYS A 51 -19.86 2.44 -12.88
C LYS A 51 -21.33 2.28 -13.23
N TYR A 52 -21.98 1.25 -12.70
CA TYR A 52 -23.26 0.80 -13.25
C TYR A 52 -24.47 1.12 -12.35
N GLU A 53 -24.29 1.08 -11.03
CA GLU A 53 -25.34 1.39 -10.06
C GLU A 53 -25.44 2.90 -9.82
N ARG A 54 -24.31 3.52 -9.47
CA ARG A 54 -24.23 4.95 -9.13
C ARG A 54 -23.88 5.84 -10.32
N GLN A 55 -23.41 5.25 -11.42
CA GLN A 55 -23.09 5.94 -12.68
C GLN A 55 -22.19 7.18 -12.50
N GLN A 56 -21.24 7.09 -11.56
CA GLN A 56 -20.47 8.23 -11.03
C GLN A 56 -19.55 8.89 -12.06
N PHE A 57 -19.25 8.20 -13.17
CA PHE A 57 -18.30 8.66 -14.17
C PHE A 57 -18.96 9.02 -15.50
N MET A 58 -20.30 9.03 -15.57
CA MET A 58 -21.04 9.36 -16.80
C MET A 58 -21.06 10.87 -17.08
N LYS A 59 -20.87 11.70 -16.06
CA LYS A 59 -20.80 13.17 -16.18
C LYS A 59 -19.54 13.67 -15.49
N LYS A 60 -18.94 14.73 -16.04
CA LYS A 60 -17.81 15.40 -15.39
C LYS A 60 -18.31 16.14 -14.16
N GLU A 61 -18.02 15.64 -12.97
CA GLU A 61 -18.25 16.34 -11.71
C GLU A 61 -16.96 17.04 -11.26
N GLY A 62 -17.01 18.36 -11.09
CA GLY A 62 -15.97 19.15 -10.41
C GLY A 62 -14.56 19.13 -11.03
N SER A 63 -13.60 19.62 -10.24
CA SER A 63 -12.16 19.60 -10.51
C SER A 63 -11.51 18.28 -10.06
N ASP A 64 -10.27 18.00 -10.49
CA ASP A 64 -9.49 16.79 -10.17
C ASP A 64 -9.06 16.64 -8.69
N GLY A 65 -9.71 17.36 -7.76
CA GLY A 65 -9.42 17.38 -6.33
C GLY A 65 -10.61 16.93 -5.48
N LEU A 66 -10.46 17.00 -4.16
CA LEU A 66 -11.55 16.73 -3.24
C LEU A 66 -12.70 17.73 -3.43
N PRO A 67 -13.96 17.29 -3.45
CA PRO A 67 -15.10 18.21 -3.38
C PRO A 67 -14.96 19.12 -2.15
N GLY A 68 -14.87 20.44 -2.38
CA GLY A 68 -14.66 21.42 -1.31
C GLY A 68 -13.27 21.40 -0.64
N GLY A 69 -12.29 20.70 -1.20
CA GLY A 69 -10.91 20.63 -0.70
C GLY A 69 -10.74 19.84 0.61
N VAL A 70 -11.80 19.21 1.11
CA VAL A 70 -11.81 18.50 2.40
C VAL A 70 -12.70 17.25 2.36
N LYS A 71 -12.23 16.16 2.97
CA LYS A 71 -13.08 15.00 3.33
C LYS A 71 -12.96 14.77 4.82
N GLU A 72 -14.09 14.76 5.53
CA GLU A 72 -14.14 14.40 6.94
C GLU A 72 -15.18 13.32 7.22
N GLY A 73 -14.99 12.61 8.32
CA GLY A 73 -15.89 11.52 8.71
C GLY A 73 -15.28 10.63 9.79
N ILE A 74 -16.05 9.64 10.21
CA ILE A 74 -15.63 8.67 11.22
C ILE A 74 -15.03 7.45 10.55
N LEU A 75 -13.88 6.99 11.05
CA LEU A 75 -13.34 5.66 10.76
C LEU A 75 -13.11 4.91 12.07
N PHE A 76 -13.34 3.60 12.06
CA PHE A 76 -12.98 2.73 13.17
C PHE A 76 -11.49 2.45 13.09
N LYS A 77 -10.72 3.00 14.03
CA LYS A 77 -9.26 2.94 14.04
C LYS A 77 -8.78 1.98 15.13
N ARG A 78 -7.86 1.09 14.78
CA ARG A 78 -7.16 0.23 15.73
C ARG A 78 -6.29 1.06 16.69
N GLY A 79 -6.43 0.80 17.98
CA GLY A 79 -5.54 1.31 19.02
C GLY A 79 -4.12 0.74 18.87
N ARG A 80 -3.12 1.47 19.36
CA ARG A 80 -1.71 1.13 19.15
C ARG A 80 -1.34 -0.22 19.77
N ASP A 81 -1.70 -0.43 21.02
CA ASP A 81 -1.21 -1.57 21.82
C ASP A 81 -2.35 -2.45 22.35
N ASN A 82 -3.58 -1.94 22.43
CA ASN A 82 -4.72 -2.66 23.02
C ASN A 82 -5.53 -3.49 22.01
N GLY A 83 -5.24 -3.34 20.72
CA GLY A 83 -5.95 -4.02 19.63
C GLY A 83 -7.45 -3.73 19.50
N GLN A 84 -7.98 -2.71 20.17
CA GLN A 84 -9.38 -2.34 20.04
C GLN A 84 -9.57 -1.35 18.89
N TYR A 85 -10.67 -1.50 18.14
CA TYR A 85 -11.08 -0.51 17.16
C TYR A 85 -12.04 0.48 17.79
N LEU A 86 -11.76 1.77 17.66
CA LEU A 86 -12.58 2.84 18.21
C LEU A 86 -12.87 3.88 17.12
N ALA A 87 -14.07 4.43 17.13
CA ALA A 87 -14.46 5.52 16.23
C ALA A 87 -13.56 6.75 16.45
N ARG A 88 -13.00 7.28 15.37
CA ARG A 88 -12.17 8.48 15.36
C ARG A 88 -12.60 9.38 14.21
N LYS A 89 -12.66 10.69 14.44
CA LYS A 89 -12.86 11.66 13.38
C LYS A 89 -11.57 11.77 12.58
N PHE A 90 -11.64 11.56 11.28
CA PHE A 90 -10.57 11.82 10.33
C PHE A 90 -10.94 13.04 9.49
N VAL A 91 -9.93 13.82 9.12
CA VAL A 91 -10.05 15.00 8.27
C VAL A 91 -8.88 14.98 7.29
N LEU A 92 -9.16 14.78 6.01
CA LEU A 92 -8.22 14.95 4.91
C LEU A 92 -8.47 16.31 4.28
N THR A 93 -7.42 17.12 4.14
CA THR A 93 -7.50 18.48 3.57
C THR A 93 -6.39 18.70 2.57
N GLU A 94 -6.75 19.24 1.41
CA GLU A 94 -5.80 19.62 0.35
C GLU A 94 -5.06 20.92 0.70
N MET A 95 -5.71 21.82 1.44
CA MET A 95 -5.17 23.15 1.76
C MET A 95 -3.84 23.08 2.51
N ASP A 96 -3.71 22.16 3.46
CA ASP A 96 -2.46 21.95 4.21
C ASP A 96 -1.74 20.65 3.82
N GLY A 97 -2.32 19.87 2.90
CA GLY A 97 -1.76 18.59 2.46
C GLY A 97 -1.65 17.56 3.58
N THR A 98 -2.67 17.46 4.45
CA THR A 98 -2.62 16.55 5.60
C THR A 98 -3.85 15.66 5.78
N LEU A 99 -3.60 14.47 6.32
CA LEU A 99 -4.60 13.61 6.96
C LEU A 99 -4.45 13.71 8.47
N LYS A 100 -5.49 14.21 9.13
CA LYS A 100 -5.55 14.38 10.58
C LYS A 100 -6.55 13.40 11.18
N TYR A 101 -6.32 12.99 12.42
CA TYR A 101 -7.36 12.33 13.19
C TYR A 101 -7.44 12.82 14.64
N PHE A 102 -8.64 12.77 15.18
CA PHE A 102 -8.98 13.26 16.51
C PHE A 102 -9.48 12.10 17.38
N ILE A 103 -9.14 12.10 18.66
CA ILE A 103 -9.62 11.07 19.60
C ILE A 103 -11.13 11.22 19.82
N LYS A 104 -11.59 12.46 19.98
CA LYS A 104 -12.99 12.83 20.11
C LYS A 104 -13.38 13.78 18.96
N PRO A 105 -14.63 13.76 18.47
CA PRO A 105 -15.05 14.61 17.34
C PRO A 105 -14.92 16.13 17.60
N ASP A 106 -15.08 16.54 18.85
CA ASP A 106 -15.07 17.92 19.35
C ASP A 106 -13.69 18.40 19.82
N ALA A 107 -12.65 17.56 19.70
CA ALA A 107 -11.31 17.93 20.12
C ALA A 107 -10.75 19.08 19.26
N LYS A 108 -10.22 20.12 19.92
CA LYS A 108 -9.62 21.29 19.26
C LYS A 108 -8.32 20.94 18.52
N GLU A 109 -7.55 19.99 19.04
CA GLU A 109 -6.27 19.60 18.48
C GLU A 109 -6.28 18.14 17.96
N PRO A 110 -5.66 17.89 16.79
CA PRO A 110 -5.55 16.55 16.24
C PRO A 110 -4.59 15.71 17.08
N LYS A 111 -4.90 14.43 17.25
CA LYS A 111 -4.00 13.48 17.91
C LYS A 111 -2.78 13.17 17.05
N ALA A 112 -2.95 13.21 15.73
CA ALA A 112 -1.85 13.14 14.77
C ALA A 112 -2.17 13.96 13.53
N VAL A 113 -1.13 14.54 12.96
CA VAL A 113 -1.12 15.20 11.66
C VAL A 113 -0.17 14.41 10.77
N ILE A 114 -0.65 13.91 9.63
CA ILE A 114 0.11 13.06 8.72
C ILE A 114 0.19 13.78 7.38
N LYS A 115 1.40 14.02 6.87
CA LYS A 115 1.57 14.67 5.56
C LYS A 115 1.19 13.73 4.44
N ILE A 116 0.40 14.23 3.48
CA ILE A 116 -0.19 13.44 2.41
C ILE A 116 0.88 12.81 1.51
N ASP A 117 1.99 13.51 1.26
CA ASP A 117 3.13 13.06 0.45
C ASP A 117 3.94 11.89 1.03
N SER A 118 3.69 11.56 2.30
CA SER A 118 4.36 10.48 3.05
C SER A 118 3.48 9.25 3.26
N ILE A 119 2.21 9.30 2.85
CA ILE A 119 1.23 8.23 3.07
C ILE A 119 1.34 7.17 1.98
N ASN A 120 1.28 5.90 2.37
CA ASN A 120 0.75 4.83 1.54
C ASN A 120 -0.51 4.26 2.20
N ALA A 121 -1.45 3.77 1.41
CA ALA A 121 -2.75 3.28 1.84
C ALA A 121 -3.08 2.03 1.01
N THR A 122 -3.26 0.89 1.67
CA THR A 122 -3.47 -0.41 1.01
C THR A 122 -4.60 -1.17 1.69
N PHE A 123 -5.49 -1.77 0.91
CA PHE A 123 -6.53 -2.63 1.46
C PHE A 123 -5.90 -3.93 1.97
N GLN A 124 -6.25 -4.30 3.21
CA GLN A 124 -5.64 -5.40 3.97
C GLN A 124 -6.70 -6.26 4.68
N PRO A 125 -7.75 -6.72 3.98
CA PRO A 125 -8.90 -7.32 4.63
C PRO A 125 -8.58 -8.64 5.33
N GLU A 126 -7.72 -9.47 4.76
CA GLU A 126 -7.31 -10.76 5.35
C GLU A 126 -6.46 -10.54 6.61
N LYS A 127 -5.43 -9.69 6.52
CA LYS A 127 -4.56 -9.32 7.65
C LYS A 127 -5.35 -8.71 8.81
N MET A 128 -6.31 -7.84 8.50
CA MET A 128 -7.14 -7.16 9.50
C MET A 128 -8.35 -7.98 9.94
N LYS A 129 -8.65 -9.11 9.27
CA LYS A 129 -9.86 -9.92 9.44
C LYS A 129 -11.14 -9.09 9.34
N HIS A 130 -11.19 -8.17 8.38
CA HIS A 130 -12.32 -7.28 8.14
C HIS A 130 -12.42 -6.94 6.65
N SER A 131 -13.58 -7.18 6.01
CA SER A 131 -13.77 -7.00 4.55
C SER A 131 -13.37 -5.62 4.02
N ASN A 132 -13.55 -4.59 4.85
CA ASN A 132 -13.25 -3.18 4.56
C ASN A 132 -11.97 -2.67 5.26
N GLY A 133 -11.05 -3.56 5.60
CA GLY A 133 -9.80 -3.18 6.29
C GLY A 133 -8.84 -2.42 5.38
N LEU A 134 -8.43 -1.22 5.79
CA LEU A 134 -7.45 -0.37 5.12
C LEU A 134 -6.26 -0.12 6.06
N GLN A 135 -5.05 -0.39 5.59
CA GLN A 135 -3.81 -0.05 6.26
C GLN A 135 -3.25 1.25 5.67
N ILE A 136 -3.08 2.25 6.52
CA ILE A 136 -2.38 3.50 6.21
C ILE A 136 -0.99 3.40 6.83
N THR A 137 0.05 3.57 6.00
CA THR A 137 1.44 3.62 6.44
C THR A 137 2.03 4.99 6.17
N TYR A 138 2.88 5.46 7.08
CA TYR A 138 3.63 6.70 6.90
C TYR A 138 4.91 6.68 7.73
N VAL A 139 5.82 7.61 7.46
CA VAL A 139 7.04 7.77 8.28
C VAL A 139 6.75 8.69 9.46
N LYS A 140 6.96 8.21 10.68
CA LYS A 140 6.93 8.99 11.91
C LYS A 140 8.23 8.78 12.67
N ASP A 141 8.89 9.86 13.06
CA ASP A 141 10.14 9.81 13.84
C ASP A 141 11.16 8.83 13.21
N ASN A 142 11.33 8.94 11.88
CA ASN A 142 12.21 8.08 11.09
C ASN A 142 11.84 6.57 11.09
N ARG A 143 10.62 6.21 11.48
CA ARG A 143 10.13 4.82 11.48
C ARG A 143 8.80 4.67 10.77
N ALA A 144 8.58 3.53 10.15
CA ALA A 144 7.31 3.16 9.55
C ALA A 144 6.26 3.02 10.66
N ARG A 145 5.16 3.77 10.51
CA ARG A 145 4.00 3.70 11.37
C ARG A 145 2.83 3.12 10.59
N ASN A 146 2.24 2.06 11.13
CA ASN A 146 0.98 1.50 10.65
C ASN A 146 -0.21 2.08 11.42
N VAL A 147 -1.26 2.41 10.67
CA VAL A 147 -2.58 2.80 11.15
C VAL A 147 -3.60 1.94 10.43
N PHE A 148 -4.26 1.05 11.17
CA PHE A 148 -5.29 0.16 10.65
C PHE A 148 -6.67 0.77 10.89
N VAL A 149 -7.44 0.96 9.83
CA VAL A 149 -8.78 1.57 9.87
C VAL A 149 -9.78 0.77 9.04
N TYR A 150 -11.05 0.87 9.37
CA TYR A 150 -12.12 0.39 8.50
C TYR A 150 -13.36 1.30 8.61
N HIS A 151 -14.28 1.10 7.68
CA HIS A 151 -15.66 1.58 7.77
C HIS A 151 -16.62 0.41 7.54
N ASN A 152 -17.82 0.44 8.14
CA ASN A 152 -18.82 -0.63 7.96
C ASN A 152 -19.37 -0.64 6.53
N ASP A 153 -19.47 0.53 5.91
CA ASP A 153 -19.81 0.71 4.50
C ASP A 153 -18.55 0.63 3.61
N GLY A 154 -18.60 -0.28 2.62
CA GLY A 154 -17.56 -0.46 1.62
C GLY A 154 -17.38 0.75 0.69
N GLN A 155 -18.46 1.45 0.34
CA GLN A 155 -18.40 2.66 -0.46
C GLN A 155 -17.62 3.75 0.26
N GLU A 156 -17.86 3.95 1.55
CA GLU A 156 -17.17 4.97 2.33
C GLU A 156 -15.67 4.69 2.48
N ILE A 157 -15.26 3.46 2.77
CA ILE A 157 -13.82 3.16 2.87
C ILE A 157 -13.11 3.30 1.51
N VAL A 158 -13.76 2.93 0.41
CA VAL A 158 -13.23 3.11 -0.95
C VAL A 158 -13.20 4.59 -1.34
N SER A 159 -14.18 5.37 -0.88
CA SER A 159 -14.18 6.83 -1.01
C SER A 159 -12.99 7.45 -0.27
N TRP A 160 -12.70 7.04 0.97
CA TRP A 160 -11.52 7.48 1.72
C TRP A 160 -10.21 7.14 1.00
N PHE A 161 -10.09 5.92 0.48
CA PHE A 161 -8.92 5.50 -0.29
C PHE A 161 -8.70 6.36 -1.54
N ASN A 162 -9.76 6.58 -2.34
CA ASN A 162 -9.67 7.43 -3.52
C ASN A 162 -9.50 8.92 -3.18
N ALA A 163 -9.99 9.38 -2.03
CA ALA A 163 -9.75 10.74 -1.54
C ALA A 163 -8.27 10.96 -1.19
N ILE A 164 -7.62 9.99 -0.51
CA ILE A 164 -6.17 10.04 -0.27
C ILE A 164 -5.40 10.10 -1.59
N ARG A 165 -5.83 9.29 -2.59
CA ARG A 165 -5.28 9.31 -3.94
C ARG A 165 -5.44 10.67 -4.63
N ALA A 166 -6.62 11.27 -4.54
CA ALA A 166 -6.91 12.59 -5.10
C ALA A 166 -6.01 13.67 -4.50
N ALA A 167 -5.95 13.74 -3.16
CA ALA A 167 -5.15 14.73 -2.46
C ALA A 167 -3.64 14.58 -2.75
N GLN A 168 -3.14 13.33 -2.84
CA GLN A 168 -1.76 13.08 -3.28
C GLN A 168 -1.53 13.50 -4.73
N PHE A 169 -2.46 13.17 -5.64
CA PHE A 169 -2.35 13.55 -7.04
C PHE A 169 -2.30 15.07 -7.21
N HIS A 170 -3.19 15.80 -6.53
CA HIS A 170 -3.22 17.26 -6.51
C HIS A 170 -1.91 17.83 -5.96
N TYR A 171 -1.46 17.36 -4.78
CA TYR A 171 -0.17 17.76 -4.20
C TYR A 171 0.99 17.57 -5.18
N MET A 172 1.03 16.42 -5.86
CA MET A 172 2.09 16.07 -6.81
C MET A 172 2.05 16.94 -8.07
N LYS A 173 0.87 17.27 -8.59
CA LYS A 173 0.70 18.21 -9.71
C LYS A 173 1.23 19.61 -9.37
N VAL A 174 1.02 20.06 -8.13
CA VAL A 174 1.52 21.36 -7.65
C VAL A 174 3.03 21.32 -7.41
N ALA A 175 3.53 20.28 -6.76
CA ALA A 175 4.95 20.14 -6.42
C ALA A 175 5.84 19.82 -7.63
N PHE A 176 5.29 19.17 -8.66
CA PHE A 176 6.00 18.74 -9.87
C PHE A 176 5.19 19.06 -11.13
N PRO A 177 5.08 20.35 -11.53
CA PRO A 177 4.20 20.77 -12.64
C PRO A 177 4.52 20.14 -13.99
N THR A 178 5.78 19.73 -14.20
CA THR A 178 6.26 19.09 -15.44
C THR A 178 6.10 17.56 -15.43
N ALA A 179 5.74 16.96 -14.29
CA ALA A 179 5.55 15.51 -14.21
C ALA A 179 4.26 15.12 -14.95
N ASN A 180 4.37 14.10 -15.81
CA ASN A 180 3.21 13.56 -16.49
C ASN A 180 2.37 12.68 -15.54
N ASP A 181 1.12 12.43 -15.92
CA ASP A 181 0.18 11.70 -15.08
C ASP A 181 0.65 10.27 -14.77
N LYS A 182 1.34 9.59 -15.70
CA LYS A 182 1.86 8.24 -15.47
C LYS A 182 2.92 8.22 -14.38
N GLU A 183 3.80 9.22 -14.35
CA GLU A 183 4.82 9.39 -13.32
C GLU A 183 4.20 9.72 -11.95
N ILE A 184 3.12 10.51 -11.92
CA ILE A 184 2.42 10.80 -10.66
C ILE A 184 1.67 9.57 -10.17
N LEU A 185 1.00 8.84 -11.07
CA LEU A 185 0.24 7.64 -10.75
C LEU A 185 1.08 6.54 -10.12
N SER A 186 2.35 6.41 -10.54
CA SER A 186 3.29 5.46 -9.92
C SER A 186 3.72 5.85 -8.50
N ARG A 187 3.35 7.05 -8.03
CA ARG A 187 3.66 7.55 -6.68
C ARG A 187 2.44 7.64 -5.77
N LEU A 188 1.24 7.42 -6.30
CA LEU A 188 0.01 7.31 -5.50
C LEU A 188 0.05 6.00 -4.67
N PRO A 189 -0.84 5.80 -3.69
CA PRO A 189 -0.87 4.60 -2.87
C PRO A 189 -1.03 3.36 -3.74
N GLN A 190 -0.17 2.37 -3.49
CA GLN A 190 -0.11 1.10 -4.19
C GLN A 190 -0.01 -0.05 -3.20
N ASN A 191 -0.54 -1.20 -3.60
CA ASN A 191 -0.39 -2.44 -2.85
C ASN A 191 1.08 -2.74 -2.60
N PHE A 192 1.37 -3.36 -1.45
CA PHE A 192 2.72 -3.84 -1.16
C PHE A 192 3.15 -4.88 -2.19
N LEU A 193 4.44 -4.89 -2.52
CA LEU A 193 4.98 -5.81 -3.54
C LEU A 193 4.89 -7.26 -3.08
N LYS A 194 5.14 -7.50 -1.79
CA LYS A 194 4.93 -8.80 -1.13
C LYS A 194 4.86 -8.62 0.38
N GLU A 195 4.09 -9.49 1.03
CA GLU A 195 4.09 -9.67 2.47
C GLU A 195 4.08 -11.14 2.83
N GLY A 196 4.51 -11.47 4.06
CA GLY A 196 4.56 -12.85 4.51
C GLY A 196 5.54 -13.04 5.66
N TYR A 197 5.52 -14.22 6.26
CA TYR A 197 6.50 -14.57 7.29
C TYR A 197 7.83 -15.03 6.67
N MET A 198 8.93 -14.55 7.24
CA MET A 198 10.29 -15.10 7.07
C MET A 198 10.92 -15.19 8.46
N GLU A 199 11.91 -16.06 8.65
CA GLU A 199 12.81 -15.93 9.80
C GLU A 199 13.99 -15.04 9.43
N LYS A 200 14.52 -14.33 10.42
CA LYS A 200 15.74 -13.54 10.26
C LYS A 200 16.65 -13.68 11.45
N THR A 201 17.94 -13.58 11.22
CA THR A 201 18.93 -13.41 12.30
C THR A 201 19.36 -11.94 12.45
N GLY A 202 20.06 -11.63 13.54
CA GLY A 202 20.69 -10.33 13.76
C GLY A 202 22.07 -10.23 13.11
N PRO A 203 22.78 -9.11 13.28
CA PRO A 203 24.08 -8.90 12.65
C PRO A 203 25.20 -9.73 13.27
N LYS A 204 25.02 -10.27 14.50
CA LYS A 204 26.05 -11.08 15.15
C LYS A 204 25.87 -12.55 14.76
N PRO A 205 26.95 -13.32 14.52
CA PRO A 205 26.86 -14.76 14.24
C PRO A 205 26.17 -15.57 15.35
N THR A 206 26.19 -15.06 16.58
CA THR A 206 25.53 -15.66 17.74
C THR A 206 24.05 -15.33 17.85
N ASP A 207 23.52 -14.43 17.01
CA ASP A 207 22.12 -14.04 17.08
C ASP A 207 21.22 -15.19 16.59
N THR A 208 20.15 -15.44 17.33
CA THR A 208 19.19 -16.49 16.98
C THR A 208 18.20 -16.01 15.92
N PHE A 209 17.70 -16.97 15.14
CA PHE A 209 16.64 -16.70 14.17
C PHE A 209 15.32 -16.38 14.86
N LYS A 210 14.59 -15.43 14.29
CA LYS A 210 13.27 -15.02 14.78
C LYS A 210 12.30 -14.88 13.63
N LYS A 211 11.17 -15.59 13.70
CA LYS A 211 10.03 -15.40 12.79
C LYS A 211 9.49 -13.97 12.91
N ARG A 212 9.33 -13.30 11.77
CA ARG A 212 8.81 -11.92 11.66
C ARG A 212 7.88 -11.82 10.45
N TRP A 213 6.88 -10.95 10.55
CA TRP A 213 6.06 -10.57 9.40
C TRP A 213 6.82 -9.52 8.60
N PHE A 214 7.03 -9.75 7.32
CA PHE A 214 7.69 -8.81 6.41
C PHE A 214 6.68 -8.15 5.49
N THR A 215 6.94 -6.87 5.20
CA THR A 215 6.21 -6.07 4.23
C THR A 215 7.22 -5.38 3.33
N LEU A 216 7.18 -5.67 2.03
CA LEU A 216 7.99 -4.97 1.03
C LEU A 216 7.15 -3.88 0.36
N ASP A 217 7.40 -2.63 0.77
CA ASP A 217 6.77 -1.44 0.20
C ASP A 217 7.78 -0.73 -0.71
N HIS A 218 7.64 -0.90 -2.03
CA HIS A 218 8.61 -0.44 -3.03
C HIS A 218 10.02 -0.96 -2.71
N ARG A 219 10.94 -0.07 -2.29
CA ARG A 219 12.31 -0.40 -1.88
C ARG A 219 12.49 -0.54 -0.38
N ARG A 220 11.43 -0.47 0.41
CA ARG A 220 11.49 -0.52 1.87
C ARG A 220 10.98 -1.86 2.37
N LEU A 221 11.89 -2.72 2.80
CA LEU A 221 11.57 -3.97 3.48
C LEU A 221 11.43 -3.71 4.98
N MET A 222 10.21 -3.82 5.50
CA MET A 222 9.90 -3.64 6.92
C MET A 222 9.63 -4.99 7.56
N TYR A 223 9.99 -5.17 8.83
CA TYR A 223 9.64 -6.38 9.56
C TYR A 223 9.05 -6.10 10.95
N PHE A 224 8.06 -6.90 11.31
CA PHE A 224 7.21 -6.73 12.48
C PHE A 224 7.19 -8.02 13.32
N LYS A 225 6.89 -7.90 14.62
CA LYS A 225 6.67 -9.10 15.45
C LYS A 225 5.32 -9.70 15.05
N ASP A 226 4.31 -8.86 15.00
CA ASP A 226 2.95 -9.20 14.61
C ASP A 226 2.50 -8.37 13.39
N PRO A 227 1.72 -8.92 12.45
CA PRO A 227 1.32 -8.19 11.22
C PRO A 227 0.55 -6.90 11.47
N LEU A 228 -0.10 -6.80 12.64
CA LEU A 228 -0.87 -5.62 13.07
C LEU A 228 -0.10 -4.70 14.03
N ASP A 229 1.22 -4.90 14.17
CA ASP A 229 2.07 -4.01 14.96
C ASP A 229 2.03 -2.59 14.39
N ALA A 230 1.96 -1.62 15.30
CA ALA A 230 1.91 -0.21 14.93
C ALA A 230 3.24 0.31 14.37
N PHE A 231 4.37 -0.33 14.68
CA PHE A 231 5.71 0.10 14.27
C PHE A 231 6.57 -1.09 13.87
N ALA A 232 7.40 -0.89 12.83
CA ALA A 232 8.40 -1.88 12.44
C ALA A 232 9.44 -2.10 13.55
N LYS A 233 9.90 -3.35 13.70
CA LYS A 233 11.05 -3.68 14.55
C LYS A 233 12.37 -3.28 13.90
N GLY A 234 12.39 -3.22 12.57
CA GLY A 234 13.47 -2.65 11.79
C GLY A 234 13.08 -2.64 10.32
N GLU A 235 13.94 -2.01 9.54
CA GLU A 235 13.69 -1.67 8.16
C GLU A 235 14.98 -1.79 7.38
N VAL A 236 14.86 -2.14 6.11
CA VAL A 236 15.99 -2.30 5.18
C VAL A 236 15.61 -1.58 3.90
N PHE A 237 16.48 -0.70 3.42
CA PHE A 237 16.35 -0.15 2.09
C PHE A 237 16.97 -1.12 1.08
N LEU A 238 16.28 -1.37 -0.03
CA LEU A 238 16.72 -2.23 -1.13
C LEU A 238 17.06 -1.35 -2.33
N GLY A 239 18.33 -0.96 -2.42
CA GLY A 239 18.85 -0.20 -3.57
C GLY A 239 19.01 -1.07 -4.82
N SER A 240 19.78 -0.59 -5.78
CA SER A 240 20.00 -1.32 -7.04
C SER A 240 21.31 -2.11 -7.05
N ILE A 241 21.45 -3.02 -8.02
CA ILE A 241 22.71 -3.77 -8.26
C ILE A 241 23.89 -2.80 -8.44
N GLU A 242 23.68 -1.70 -9.16
CA GLU A 242 24.69 -0.67 -9.44
C GLU A 242 25.18 0.03 -8.16
N ASN A 243 24.40 -0.03 -7.08
CA ASN A 243 24.71 0.58 -5.79
C ASN A 243 25.19 -0.43 -4.74
N GLY A 244 25.63 -1.62 -5.17
CA GLY A 244 26.19 -2.64 -4.27
C GLY A 244 25.16 -3.49 -3.54
N TYR A 245 23.90 -3.46 -3.97
CA TYR A 245 22.87 -4.36 -3.45
C TYR A 245 22.84 -5.67 -4.22
N GLN A 246 22.78 -6.79 -3.51
CA GLN A 246 22.76 -8.11 -4.13
C GLN A 246 21.80 -9.05 -3.39
N VAL A 247 21.19 -9.97 -4.14
CA VAL A 247 20.36 -11.04 -3.57
C VAL A 247 20.92 -12.38 -4.03
N THR A 248 21.26 -13.23 -3.06
CA THR A 248 21.82 -14.57 -3.27
C THR A 248 20.95 -15.61 -2.58
N THR A 249 21.02 -16.84 -3.09
CA THR A 249 20.37 -18.00 -2.47
C THR A 249 21.37 -18.71 -1.58
N GLU A 250 20.96 -19.09 -0.38
CA GLU A 250 21.82 -19.81 0.57
C GLU A 250 21.13 -21.08 1.05
N LEU A 251 21.89 -22.18 1.15
CA LEU A 251 21.48 -23.34 1.91
C LEU A 251 21.84 -23.07 3.37
N VAL A 252 20.84 -22.89 4.22
CA VAL A 252 21.04 -22.66 5.65
C VAL A 252 20.70 -23.95 6.40
N PRO A 253 21.70 -24.73 6.85
CA PRO A 253 21.44 -25.93 7.63
C PRO A 253 20.76 -25.58 8.96
N ASN A 254 19.95 -26.49 9.50
CA ASN A 254 19.23 -26.36 10.79
C ASN A 254 20.13 -26.23 12.05
N SER A 255 21.44 -25.97 11.88
CA SER A 255 22.39 -25.81 12.98
C SER A 255 22.40 -24.40 13.59
N TYR A 256 21.72 -23.41 12.99
CA TYR A 256 21.79 -22.00 13.39
C TYR A 256 20.55 -21.51 14.17
N SER A 257 19.79 -22.38 14.82
CA SER A 257 18.49 -22.09 15.48
C SER A 257 17.33 -21.70 14.56
N ASN A 258 17.55 -21.68 13.24
CA ASN A 258 16.51 -21.56 12.23
C ASN A 258 15.65 -22.85 12.20
N VAL A 259 14.36 -22.68 11.93
CA VAL A 259 13.43 -23.80 11.70
C VAL A 259 13.29 -24.06 10.20
N TRP A 260 13.49 -23.02 9.39
CA TRP A 260 13.30 -23.05 7.95
C TRP A 260 14.62 -23.12 7.18
N ASN A 261 14.63 -23.86 6.06
CA ASN A 261 15.84 -24.22 5.32
C ASN A 261 16.05 -23.43 4.01
N TYR A 262 15.01 -22.76 3.50
CA TYR A 262 15.09 -22.06 2.22
C TYR A 262 15.65 -20.65 2.41
N GLY A 263 16.97 -20.50 2.25
CA GLY A 263 17.69 -19.27 2.57
C GLY A 263 17.73 -18.23 1.44
N ILE A 264 17.60 -16.96 1.83
CA ILE A 264 17.80 -15.78 0.98
C ILE A 264 18.73 -14.82 1.73
N SER A 265 19.84 -14.45 1.09
CA SER A 265 20.73 -13.41 1.57
C SER A 265 20.56 -12.14 0.77
N ILE A 266 20.39 -11.02 1.48
CA ILE A 266 20.39 -9.67 0.89
C ILE A 266 21.61 -8.93 1.40
N SER A 267 22.57 -8.68 0.52
CA SER A 267 23.74 -7.86 0.81
C SER A 267 23.43 -6.40 0.48
N THR A 268 23.70 -5.54 1.45
CA THR A 268 23.68 -4.08 1.34
C THR A 268 25.13 -3.58 1.52
N PRO A 269 25.45 -2.32 1.16
CA PRO A 269 26.79 -1.78 1.39
C PRO A 269 27.24 -1.86 2.87
N GLU A 270 26.30 -1.80 3.81
CA GLU A 270 26.60 -1.78 5.25
C GLU A 270 26.65 -3.18 5.87
N ARG A 271 25.81 -4.12 5.42
CA ARG A 271 25.76 -5.50 5.95
C ARG A 271 24.98 -6.47 5.07
N THR A 272 25.14 -7.76 5.35
CA THR A 272 24.32 -8.83 4.79
C THR A 272 23.21 -9.23 5.75
N TYR A 273 22.01 -9.43 5.22
CA TYR A 273 20.84 -9.91 5.93
C TYR A 273 20.53 -11.33 5.46
N LEU A 274 20.47 -12.27 6.40
CA LEU A 274 20.07 -13.64 6.13
C LEU A 274 18.62 -13.88 6.57
N PHE A 275 17.82 -14.38 5.63
CA PHE A 275 16.44 -14.78 5.82
C PHE A 275 16.24 -16.24 5.46
N THR A 276 15.26 -16.89 6.09
CA THR A 276 14.78 -18.21 5.68
C THR A 276 13.26 -18.19 5.50
N CYS A 277 12.76 -19.00 4.57
CA CYS A 277 11.34 -19.08 4.20
C CYS A 277 10.75 -20.47 4.51
N GLU A 278 9.48 -20.51 4.86
CA GLU A 278 8.77 -21.73 5.31
C GLU A 278 8.69 -22.84 4.26
N SER A 279 8.56 -22.45 2.99
CA SER A 279 8.39 -23.37 1.87
C SER A 279 9.16 -22.88 0.65
N GLU A 280 9.41 -23.79 -0.30
CA GLU A 280 10.01 -23.48 -1.58
C GLU A 280 9.20 -22.42 -2.34
N HIS A 281 7.86 -22.53 -2.31
CA HIS A 281 6.98 -21.56 -2.96
C HIS A 281 7.14 -20.14 -2.39
N GLU A 282 7.17 -19.99 -1.07
CA GLU A 282 7.40 -18.67 -0.45
C GLU A 282 8.81 -18.15 -0.76
N TRP A 283 9.80 -19.04 -0.75
CA TRP A 283 11.17 -18.72 -1.10
C TRP A 283 11.29 -18.19 -2.54
N GLU A 284 10.76 -18.91 -3.53
CA GLU A 284 10.74 -18.48 -4.93
C GLU A 284 10.02 -17.14 -5.09
N SER A 285 8.88 -16.99 -4.42
CA SER A 285 8.07 -15.77 -4.45
C SER A 285 8.83 -14.56 -3.89
N TRP A 286 9.48 -14.70 -2.73
CA TRP A 286 10.32 -13.66 -2.13
C TRP A 286 11.57 -13.36 -2.97
N LEU A 287 12.26 -14.40 -3.44
CA LEU A 287 13.46 -14.26 -4.26
C LEU A 287 13.17 -13.50 -5.57
N SER A 288 12.05 -13.85 -6.23
CA SER A 288 11.60 -13.21 -7.46
C SER A 288 11.35 -11.72 -7.27
N VAL A 289 10.62 -11.33 -6.21
CA VAL A 289 10.32 -9.91 -5.97
C VAL A 289 11.57 -9.12 -5.57
N PHE A 290 12.48 -9.69 -4.78
CA PHE A 290 13.74 -9.01 -4.43
C PHE A 290 14.64 -8.80 -5.64
N LYS A 291 14.83 -9.83 -6.48
CA LYS A 291 15.58 -9.72 -7.74
C LYS A 291 15.00 -8.65 -8.65
N LYS A 292 13.66 -8.60 -8.77
CA LYS A 292 12.96 -7.58 -9.57
C LYS A 292 13.18 -6.17 -9.04
N VAL A 293 13.15 -5.94 -7.73
CA VAL A 293 13.34 -4.59 -7.15
C VAL A 293 14.78 -4.11 -7.34
N ILE A 294 15.75 -5.00 -7.12
CA ILE A 294 17.17 -4.63 -7.14
C ILE A 294 17.69 -4.48 -8.58
N SER A 295 17.06 -5.11 -9.58
CA SER A 295 17.40 -4.92 -10.99
C SER A 295 16.93 -3.59 -11.59
N ILE A 296 16.01 -2.89 -10.93
CA ILE A 296 15.53 -1.58 -11.38
C ILE A 296 16.51 -0.50 -10.88
N PRO A 297 16.98 0.41 -11.75
CA PRO A 297 17.78 1.56 -11.32
C PRO A 297 17.04 2.46 -10.31
N MET A 298 17.79 3.08 -9.41
CA MET A 298 17.21 4.02 -8.44
C MET A 298 16.91 5.38 -9.08
N THR A 299 15.78 5.96 -8.71
CA THR A 299 15.43 7.34 -9.03
C THR A 299 16.19 8.33 -8.13
N VAL A 300 16.31 9.59 -8.56
CA VAL A 300 16.95 10.67 -7.77
C VAL A 300 16.39 10.77 -6.35
N ARG A 301 15.07 10.58 -6.19
CA ARG A 301 14.41 10.60 -4.88
C ARG A 301 14.79 9.39 -4.03
N GLU A 302 14.88 8.21 -4.64
CA GLU A 302 15.27 6.99 -3.93
C GLU A 302 16.71 7.07 -3.41
N TYR A 303 17.62 7.75 -4.11
CA TYR A 303 18.95 8.07 -3.57
C TYR A 303 18.89 8.94 -2.31
N ALA A 304 18.01 9.95 -2.28
CA ALA A 304 17.80 10.76 -1.08
C ALA A 304 17.21 9.94 0.08
N VAL A 305 16.33 8.98 -0.22
CA VAL A 305 15.78 8.05 0.79
C VAL A 305 16.86 7.10 1.31
N GLU A 306 17.66 6.50 0.43
CA GLU A 306 18.78 5.63 0.81
C GLU A 306 19.74 6.33 1.77
N ALA A 307 20.12 7.58 1.48
CA ALA A 307 20.97 8.38 2.36
C ALA A 307 20.38 8.53 3.77
N GLN A 308 19.06 8.73 3.89
CA GLN A 308 18.40 8.78 5.20
C GLN A 308 18.46 7.45 5.94
N PHE A 309 18.50 6.30 5.24
CA PHE A 309 18.69 5.00 5.87
C PHE A 309 20.13 4.81 6.35
N LYS A 310 21.13 5.23 5.56
CA LYS A 310 22.55 5.14 5.93
C LYS A 310 22.88 5.91 7.20
N HIS A 311 22.27 7.08 7.40
CA HIS A 311 22.46 7.87 8.63
C HIS A 311 21.79 7.28 9.89
N ARG A 312 20.98 6.21 9.76
CA ARG A 312 20.29 5.56 10.89
C ARG A 312 20.96 4.26 11.35
N SER A 313 21.82 3.68 10.51
CA SER A 313 22.43 2.36 10.67
C SER A 313 23.48 2.29 11.77
#